data_AF-A0A9D7D288-F1
#
_entry.id   AF-A0A9D7D288-F1
#
_cell.length_a   1.000
_cell.length_b   1.000
_cell.length_c   1.000
_cell.angle_alpha   90.00
_cell.angle_beta   90.00
_cell.angle_gamma   90.00
#
_symmetry.space_group_name_H-M   'P 1'
#
loop_
_entity.id
_entity.type
_entity.pdbx_description
1 polymer ?
#
loop_
_entity_poly.entity_id
_entity_poly.type
_entity_poly.pdbx_seq_one_letter_code
_entity_poly.pdbx_strand_id
1 'polypeptide(L)'
;MNWKQRTACGALLTYLAVAACGGAVTSADTDDGGSAASPKASGSAPSPSPSPQPQPGQPPTGKAPLFVRMGGEPGIIKLVEAVLAAELADAEIGSYFALNTKPTPGHPSLPQIRECMVRQLVTALAGPGSTYPALVSGGFFCRDMTTAHANLHIGGATFDRYTAIATTAVVAAGFTDPDVLPAFAGFLTANRSLIADPLRIDAGGFFDAGPADATPDGP
;
A
#
# COMPACT_ATOMS: atom_id res chain seq x y z
N MET A 1 32.57 -9.73 -24.97
CA MET A 1 32.80 -8.28 -25.22
C MET A 1 32.19 -7.91 -26.56
N ASN A 2 31.80 -6.64 -26.75
CA ASN A 2 31.05 -6.08 -27.91
C ASN A 2 29.54 -6.35 -27.96
N TRP A 3 28.76 -5.55 -27.22
CA TRP A 3 27.40 -5.16 -27.63
C TRP A 3 27.44 -3.68 -28.02
N LYS A 4 27.00 -3.33 -29.23
CA LYS A 4 27.09 -1.95 -29.77
C LYS A 4 26.08 -1.01 -29.12
N GLN A 5 26.52 0.22 -28.84
CA GLN A 5 25.67 1.35 -28.49
C GLN A 5 24.52 1.51 -29.50
N ARG A 6 23.31 1.78 -29.02
CA ARG A 6 22.21 2.33 -29.82
C ARG A 6 21.63 3.55 -29.13
N THR A 7 22.14 4.69 -29.58
CA THR A 7 21.40 5.90 -29.96
C THR A 7 20.19 6.28 -29.11
N ALA A 8 20.35 7.35 -28.33
CA ALA A 8 19.22 8.09 -27.76
C ALA A 8 18.35 8.70 -28.87
N CYS A 9 17.03 8.60 -28.73
CA CYS A 9 16.07 9.49 -29.38
C CYS A 9 15.44 10.34 -28.27
N GLY A 10 15.57 11.66 -28.37
CA GLY A 10 15.07 12.57 -27.35
C GLY A 10 13.54 12.65 -27.34
N ALA A 11 12.94 12.55 -26.15
CA ALA A 11 11.58 13.01 -25.90
C ALA A 11 11.65 14.40 -25.25
N LEU A 12 11.23 15.42 -26.00
CA LEU A 12 11.16 16.80 -25.53
C LEU A 12 9.97 16.92 -24.55
N LEU A 13 10.22 16.96 -23.24
CA LEU A 13 9.17 17.13 -22.24
C LEU A 13 9.04 18.60 -21.83
N THR A 14 8.03 19.26 -22.41
CA THR A 14 7.66 20.65 -22.12
C THR A 14 7.00 20.72 -20.74
N TYR A 15 7.69 21.31 -19.75
CA TYR A 15 7.10 21.63 -18.46
C TYR A 15 6.12 22.81 -18.59
N LEU A 16 4.82 22.57 -18.33
CA LEU A 16 3.90 23.64 -17.95
C LEU A 16 3.90 23.78 -16.42
N ALA A 17 4.33 24.94 -15.94
CA ALA A 17 4.16 25.32 -14.54
C ALA A 17 2.76 25.93 -14.33
N VAL A 18 1.98 25.36 -13.40
CA VAL A 18 0.80 26.03 -12.85
C VAL A 18 1.19 26.67 -11.53
N ALA A 19 1.21 28.00 -11.51
CA ALA A 19 1.21 28.79 -10.30
C ALA A 19 -0.24 29.13 -9.93
N ALA A 20 -0.63 28.88 -8.68
CA ALA A 20 -1.89 29.35 -8.10
C ALA A 20 -1.65 29.75 -6.64
N CYS A 21 -2.28 30.86 -6.22
CA CYS A 21 -1.86 31.60 -5.04
C CYS A 21 -2.64 31.25 -3.77
N GLY A 22 -1.96 31.41 -2.62
CA GLY A 22 -2.40 32.19 -1.46
C GLY A 22 -3.84 32.03 -0.91
N GLY A 23 -3.92 31.66 0.38
CA GLY A 23 -5.18 31.67 1.13
C GLY A 23 -4.99 31.38 2.61
N ALA A 24 -4.28 32.24 3.33
CA ALA A 24 -4.27 32.19 4.79
C ALA A 24 -5.59 32.78 5.33
N VAL A 25 -6.23 32.10 6.28
CA VAL A 25 -7.36 32.65 7.05
C VAL A 25 -7.06 32.54 8.54
N THR A 26 -7.21 33.67 9.24
CA THR A 26 -6.97 33.84 10.68
C THR A 26 -8.19 34.48 11.33
N SER A 27 -8.70 33.86 12.39
CA SER A 27 -9.56 34.44 13.45
C SER A 27 -9.32 33.58 14.71
N ALA A 28 -9.08 34.05 15.94
CA ALA A 28 -9.69 35.13 16.74
C ALA A 28 -11.19 34.89 17.02
N ASP A 29 -11.86 35.24 18.14
CA ASP A 29 -11.60 35.43 19.59
C ASP A 29 -13.03 35.56 20.24
N THR A 30 -13.36 35.42 21.54
CA THR A 30 -12.64 35.22 22.83
C THR A 30 -13.56 34.48 23.85
N ASP A 31 -13.22 34.50 25.15
CA ASP A 31 -14.13 34.67 26.32
C ASP A 31 -14.54 33.50 27.25
N ASP A 32 -14.16 33.74 28.51
CA ASP A 32 -14.41 33.12 29.82
C ASP A 32 -15.85 32.72 30.24
N GLY A 33 -15.88 31.74 31.17
CA GLY A 33 -16.40 32.01 32.52
C GLY A 33 -17.82 31.52 32.88
N GLY A 34 -17.91 30.66 33.90
CA GLY A 34 -19.20 30.36 34.57
C GLY A 34 -19.18 29.08 35.41
N SER A 35 -19.34 29.18 36.72
CA SER A 35 -19.21 28.04 37.65
C SER A 35 -20.57 27.49 38.15
N ALA A 36 -20.60 26.16 38.35
CA ALA A 36 -21.38 25.39 39.31
C ALA A 36 -22.89 25.66 39.53
N ALA A 37 -23.72 24.65 39.20
CA ALA A 37 -24.74 24.12 40.12
C ALA A 37 -25.18 22.70 39.70
N SER A 38 -25.15 21.74 40.62
CA SER A 38 -25.82 20.43 40.45
C SER A 38 -27.22 20.46 41.04
N PRO A 39 -28.15 19.69 40.48
CA PRO A 39 -29.09 18.93 41.29
C PRO A 39 -28.90 17.42 41.11
N LYS A 40 -29.11 16.69 42.20
CA LYS A 40 -28.94 15.24 42.30
C LYS A 40 -30.26 14.54 41.95
N ALA A 41 -30.27 13.73 40.90
CA ALA A 41 -31.39 12.82 40.59
C ALA A 41 -30.85 11.48 40.08
N SER A 42 -31.33 10.37 40.65
CA SER A 42 -30.97 9.02 40.22
C SER A 42 -31.68 8.65 38.93
N GLY A 43 -30.90 8.23 37.93
CA GLY A 43 -31.39 7.58 36.71
C GLY A 43 -30.23 6.88 36.02
N SER A 44 -30.38 5.59 35.72
CA SER A 44 -29.33 4.80 35.07
C SER A 44 -29.08 5.32 33.65
N ALA A 45 -27.98 6.04 33.45
CA ALA A 45 -27.55 6.44 32.12
C ALA A 45 -27.03 5.21 31.35
N PRO A 46 -27.44 5.00 30.08
CA PRO A 46 -26.75 4.05 29.22
C PRO A 46 -25.32 4.55 28.98
N SER A 47 -24.34 3.65 29.00
CA SER A 47 -22.95 3.98 28.67
C SER A 47 -22.87 4.69 27.31
N PRO A 48 -22.03 5.73 27.15
CA PRO A 48 -21.81 6.30 25.83
C PRO A 48 -21.17 5.25 24.93
N SER A 49 -21.92 4.78 23.93
CA SER A 49 -21.36 3.97 22.86
C SER A 49 -20.17 4.72 22.25
N PRO A 50 -18.99 4.09 22.11
CA PRO A 50 -17.88 4.75 21.41
C PRO A 50 -18.35 5.11 20.00
N SER A 51 -18.15 6.37 19.61
CA SER A 51 -18.46 6.82 18.25
C SER A 51 -17.73 5.91 17.26
N PRO A 52 -18.41 5.38 16.22
CA PRO A 52 -17.75 4.50 15.26
C PRO A 52 -16.56 5.22 14.62
N GLN A 53 -15.35 4.75 14.91
CA GLN A 53 -14.18 5.19 14.16
C GLN A 53 -14.37 4.74 12.70
N PRO A 54 -14.09 5.60 11.70
CA PRO A 54 -14.21 5.19 10.30
C PRO A 54 -13.33 3.98 10.01
N GLN A 55 -13.94 2.81 9.77
CA GLN A 55 -13.20 1.66 9.28
C GLN A 55 -12.68 1.95 7.87
N PRO A 56 -11.42 1.58 7.54
CA PRO A 56 -10.93 1.62 6.18
C PRO A 56 -11.90 0.90 5.23
N GLY A 57 -12.30 1.57 4.15
CA GLY A 57 -13.24 1.03 3.16
C GLY A 57 -14.71 1.38 3.36
N GLN A 58 -15.14 1.88 4.53
CA GLN A 58 -16.53 2.34 4.70
C GLN A 58 -16.75 3.66 3.94
N PRO A 59 -17.69 3.72 2.97
CA PRO A 59 -17.84 4.91 2.14
C PRO A 59 -18.31 6.12 2.95
N PRO A 60 -17.87 7.35 2.59
CA PRO A 60 -18.53 8.56 3.04
C PRO A 60 -20.02 8.49 2.71
N THR A 61 -20.89 8.93 3.63
CA THR A 61 -22.34 8.87 3.49
C THR A 61 -22.80 9.44 2.15
N GLY A 62 -23.43 8.62 1.31
CA GLY A 62 -23.92 8.99 -0.02
C GLY A 62 -23.00 8.67 -1.20
N LYS A 63 -21.76 8.21 -0.99
CA LYS A 63 -20.91 7.66 -2.07
C LYS A 63 -21.06 6.14 -2.20
N ALA A 64 -20.92 5.61 -3.42
CA ALA A 64 -20.70 4.19 -3.62
C ALA A 64 -19.34 3.74 -3.02
N PRO A 65 -19.21 2.48 -2.56
CA PRO A 65 -17.94 1.94 -2.04
C PRO A 65 -16.78 2.16 -3.03
N LEU A 66 -15.57 2.41 -2.51
CA LEU A 66 -14.42 2.74 -3.35
C LEU A 66 -14.12 1.64 -4.37
N PHE A 67 -14.22 0.36 -3.97
CA PHE A 67 -14.12 -0.79 -4.86
C PHE A 67 -15.01 -0.67 -6.10
N VAL A 68 -16.28 -0.25 -5.94
CA VAL A 68 -17.23 -0.08 -7.05
C VAL A 68 -16.81 1.09 -7.94
N ARG A 69 -16.40 2.22 -7.35
CA ARG A 69 -15.95 3.41 -8.11
C ARG A 69 -14.66 3.17 -8.89
N MET A 70 -13.79 2.28 -8.42
CA MET A 70 -12.60 1.84 -9.15
C MET A 70 -12.91 0.90 -10.33
N GLY A 71 -14.17 0.46 -10.50
CA GLY A 71 -14.57 -0.51 -11.53
C GLY A 71 -14.50 -1.97 -11.07
N GLY A 72 -14.48 -2.22 -9.76
CA GLY A 72 -14.40 -3.55 -9.16
C GLY A 72 -13.03 -4.22 -9.33
N GLU A 73 -13.00 -5.55 -9.30
CA GLU A 73 -11.76 -6.35 -9.40
C GLU A 73 -10.91 -6.02 -10.65
N PRO A 74 -11.47 -5.76 -11.86
CA PRO A 74 -10.68 -5.30 -13.00
C PRO A 74 -9.91 -3.99 -12.75
N GLY A 75 -10.48 -3.06 -11.97
CA GLY A 75 -9.81 -1.83 -11.55
C GLY A 75 -8.65 -2.09 -10.59
N ILE A 76 -8.83 -3.03 -9.65
CA ILE A 76 -7.77 -3.44 -8.73
C ILE A 76 -6.65 -4.18 -9.47
N ILE A 77 -6.97 -5.04 -10.43
CA ILE A 77 -5.99 -5.70 -11.31
C ILE A 77 -5.15 -4.64 -12.03
N LYS A 78 -5.78 -3.65 -12.68
CA LYS A 78 -5.06 -2.55 -13.35
C LYS A 78 -4.15 -1.78 -12.38
N LEU A 79 -4.59 -1.51 -11.15
CA LEU A 79 -3.78 -0.83 -10.14
C LEU A 79 -2.54 -1.66 -9.77
N VAL A 80 -2.73 -2.94 -9.42
CA VAL A 80 -1.62 -3.83 -9.04
C VAL A 80 -0.65 -4.04 -10.20
N GLU A 81 -1.13 -4.13 -11.44
CA GLU A 81 -0.27 -4.24 -12.62
C GLU A 81 0.59 -2.99 -12.83
N ALA A 82 0.03 -1.79 -12.65
CA ALA A 82 0.79 -0.55 -12.75
C ALA A 82 1.84 -0.43 -11.63
N VAL A 83 1.46 -0.72 -10.38
CA VAL A 83 2.38 -0.71 -9.24
C VAL A 83 3.50 -1.72 -9.45
N LEU A 84 3.18 -3.00 -9.66
CA LEU A 84 4.19 -4.05 -9.81
C LEU A 84 5.13 -3.81 -11.01
N ALA A 85 4.63 -3.22 -12.10
CA ALA A 85 5.49 -2.82 -13.22
C ALA A 85 6.46 -1.68 -12.86
N ALA A 86 6.05 -0.74 -12.02
CA ALA A 86 6.92 0.35 -11.55
C ALA A 86 7.96 -0.16 -10.54
N GLU A 87 7.57 -1.00 -9.58
CA GLU A 87 8.50 -1.60 -8.59
C GLU A 87 9.58 -2.47 -9.27
N LEU A 88 9.21 -3.24 -10.29
CA LEU A 88 10.15 -4.06 -11.07
C LEU A 88 11.04 -3.23 -12.03
N ALA A 89 10.69 -1.98 -12.30
CA ALA A 89 11.51 -1.06 -13.08
C ALA A 89 12.55 -0.32 -12.23
N ASP A 90 12.34 -0.25 -10.91
CA ASP A 90 13.35 0.25 -9.98
C ASP A 90 14.38 -0.83 -9.65
N ALA A 91 15.66 -0.50 -9.73
CA ALA A 91 16.73 -1.48 -9.59
C ALA A 91 16.90 -1.95 -8.13
N GLU A 92 16.63 -1.09 -7.14
CA GLU A 92 16.72 -1.44 -5.72
C GLU A 92 15.55 -2.34 -5.34
N ILE A 93 14.30 -1.89 -5.57
CA ILE A 93 13.11 -2.67 -5.22
C ILE A 93 13.00 -3.95 -6.07
N GLY A 94 13.27 -3.88 -7.37
CA GLY A 94 13.23 -5.04 -8.27
C GLY A 94 14.14 -6.19 -7.85
N SER A 95 15.22 -5.91 -7.08
CA SER A 95 16.13 -6.95 -6.56
C SER A 95 15.46 -7.90 -5.56
N TYR A 96 14.48 -7.43 -4.78
CA TYR A 96 13.71 -8.26 -3.84
C TYR A 96 12.82 -9.29 -4.54
N PHE A 97 12.52 -9.08 -5.84
CA PHE A 97 11.72 -10.01 -6.65
C PHE A 97 12.58 -11.03 -7.44
N ALA A 98 13.91 -11.04 -7.27
CA ALA A 98 14.83 -11.84 -8.09
C ALA A 98 14.44 -13.33 -8.17
N LEU A 99 14.06 -13.93 -7.03
CA LEU A 99 13.64 -15.33 -6.91
C LEU A 99 12.26 -15.62 -7.52
N ASN A 100 11.47 -14.59 -7.80
CA ASN A 100 10.10 -14.68 -8.35
C ASN A 100 10.07 -14.48 -9.87
N THR A 101 11.14 -13.93 -10.46
CA THR A 101 11.30 -13.75 -11.93
C THR A 101 11.46 -15.08 -12.68
N LYS A 102 11.73 -16.17 -11.97
CA LYS A 102 11.93 -17.53 -12.49
C LYS A 102 11.22 -18.54 -11.59
N PRO A 103 10.89 -19.74 -12.06
CA PRO A 103 10.38 -20.81 -11.19
C PRO A 103 11.44 -21.23 -10.16
N THR A 104 11.22 -20.88 -8.90
CA THR A 104 12.11 -21.21 -7.77
C THR A 104 11.29 -21.98 -6.73
N PRO A 105 11.69 -23.21 -6.33
CA PRO A 105 10.95 -23.98 -5.32
C PRO A 105 10.75 -23.20 -4.02
N GLY A 106 9.53 -23.21 -3.48
CA GLY A 106 9.17 -22.47 -2.26
C GLY A 106 8.83 -20.99 -2.46
N HIS A 107 9.07 -20.40 -3.64
CA HIS A 107 8.75 -19.01 -3.94
C HIS A 107 7.56 -18.88 -4.91
N PRO A 108 6.64 -17.92 -4.71
CA PRO A 108 5.61 -17.63 -5.70
C PRO A 108 6.24 -17.05 -6.98
N SER A 109 5.64 -17.33 -8.11
CA SER A 109 5.92 -16.62 -9.37
C SER A 109 5.37 -15.19 -9.34
N LEU A 110 5.89 -14.29 -10.19
CA LEU A 110 5.34 -12.92 -10.32
C LEU A 110 3.82 -12.86 -10.59
N PRO A 111 3.20 -13.72 -11.42
CA PRO A 111 1.75 -13.80 -11.54
C PRO A 111 1.03 -14.13 -10.22
N GLN A 112 1.56 -15.07 -9.42
CA GLN A 112 0.98 -15.43 -8.12
C GLN A 112 1.13 -14.29 -7.10
N ILE A 113 2.25 -13.55 -7.11
CA ILE A 113 2.40 -12.32 -6.32
C ILE A 113 1.33 -11.30 -6.72
N ARG A 114 1.13 -11.06 -8.02
CA ARG A 114 0.08 -10.16 -8.54
C ARG A 114 -1.31 -10.57 -8.05
N GLU A 115 -1.65 -11.85 -8.19
CA GLU A 115 -2.94 -12.37 -7.70
C GLU A 115 -3.11 -12.21 -6.19
N CYS A 116 -2.05 -12.45 -5.39
CA CYS A 116 -2.08 -12.20 -3.95
C CYS A 116 -2.29 -10.72 -3.61
N MET A 117 -1.58 -9.80 -4.27
CA MET A 117 -1.77 -8.35 -4.08
C MET A 117 -3.19 -7.90 -4.49
N VAL A 118 -3.75 -8.46 -5.57
CA VAL A 118 -5.16 -8.21 -5.93
C VAL A 118 -6.09 -8.69 -4.82
N ARG A 119 -5.90 -9.91 -4.29
CA ARG A 119 -6.76 -10.43 -3.20
C ARG A 119 -6.63 -9.60 -1.91
N GLN A 120 -5.45 -9.08 -1.57
CA GLN A 120 -5.28 -8.12 -0.47
C GLN A 120 -6.14 -6.87 -0.67
N LEU A 121 -6.00 -6.20 -1.81
CA LEU A 121 -6.68 -4.92 -2.06
C LEU A 121 -8.18 -5.07 -2.27
N VAL A 122 -8.64 -6.14 -2.91
CA VAL A 122 -10.08 -6.44 -3.00
C VAL A 122 -10.66 -6.66 -1.60
N THR A 123 -9.96 -7.40 -0.73
CA THR A 123 -10.40 -7.62 0.67
C THR A 123 -10.38 -6.33 1.49
N ALA A 124 -9.31 -5.53 1.40
CA ALA A 124 -9.15 -4.25 2.12
C ALA A 124 -10.18 -3.20 1.69
N LEU A 125 -10.72 -3.29 0.47
CA LEU A 125 -11.78 -2.42 -0.04
C LEU A 125 -13.19 -3.05 0.06
N ALA A 126 -13.34 -4.10 0.86
CA ALA A 126 -14.59 -4.82 1.10
C ALA A 126 -15.28 -5.35 -0.19
N GLY A 127 -14.48 -5.79 -1.17
CA GLY A 127 -14.98 -6.42 -2.38
C GLY A 127 -15.74 -7.72 -2.08
N PRO A 128 -16.86 -8.01 -2.78
CA PRO A 128 -17.77 -9.09 -2.43
C PRO A 128 -17.11 -10.47 -2.56
N GLY A 129 -17.30 -11.33 -1.55
CA GLY A 129 -16.77 -12.70 -1.54
C GLY A 129 -15.25 -12.82 -1.42
N SER A 130 -14.53 -11.70 -1.23
CA SER A 130 -13.07 -11.72 -1.10
C SER A 130 -12.61 -12.03 0.32
N THR A 131 -11.48 -12.73 0.41
CA THR A 131 -10.76 -12.99 1.65
C THR A 131 -9.26 -12.88 1.38
N TYR A 132 -8.51 -12.57 2.44
CA TYR A 132 -7.05 -12.63 2.43
C TYR A 132 -6.55 -13.11 3.80
N PRO A 133 -5.59 -14.06 3.86
CA PRO A 133 -4.95 -14.75 2.73
C PRO A 133 -5.89 -15.72 1.99
N ALA A 134 -5.51 -16.11 0.77
CA ALA A 134 -6.35 -16.93 -0.12
C ALA A 134 -5.51 -17.82 -1.06
N LEU A 135 -6.15 -18.83 -1.66
CA LEU A 135 -5.56 -19.66 -2.72
C LEU A 135 -5.61 -18.91 -4.07
N VAL A 136 -4.51 -18.93 -4.83
CA VAL A 136 -4.38 -18.31 -6.16
C VAL A 136 -3.98 -19.35 -7.22
N SER A 137 -3.77 -18.93 -8.47
CA SER A 137 -3.43 -19.82 -9.57
C SER A 137 -2.19 -20.68 -9.29
N GLY A 138 -2.15 -21.87 -9.90
CA GLY A 138 -1.08 -22.85 -9.64
C GLY A 138 -1.07 -23.45 -8.22
N GLY A 139 -2.12 -23.23 -7.41
CA GLY A 139 -2.25 -23.81 -6.08
C GLY A 139 -1.37 -23.15 -5.00
N PHE A 140 -0.79 -21.98 -5.28
CA PHE A 140 -0.08 -21.22 -4.26
C PHE A 140 -1.08 -20.59 -3.28
N PHE A 141 -0.80 -20.71 -1.98
CA PHE A 141 -1.60 -20.04 -0.95
C PHE A 141 -0.88 -18.76 -0.53
N CYS A 142 -1.55 -17.61 -0.65
CA CYS A 142 -1.01 -16.35 -0.19
C CYS A 142 -0.69 -16.41 1.31
N ARG A 143 0.36 -15.72 1.72
CA ARG A 143 0.79 -15.63 3.14
C ARG A 143 0.38 -14.26 3.68
N ASP A 144 0.17 -14.13 4.99
CA ASP A 144 0.00 -12.80 5.60
C ASP A 144 1.24 -11.92 5.39
N MET A 145 1.12 -10.61 5.62
CA MET A 145 2.21 -9.67 5.32
C MET A 145 3.47 -9.93 6.14
N THR A 146 3.36 -10.39 7.39
CA THR A 146 4.52 -10.71 8.23
C THR A 146 5.25 -11.92 7.67
N THR A 147 4.54 -13.03 7.49
CA THR A 147 5.12 -14.30 6.97
C THR A 147 5.63 -14.16 5.53
N ALA A 148 5.01 -13.29 4.72
CA ALA A 148 5.43 -13.06 3.34
C ALA A 148 6.79 -12.34 3.24
N HIS A 149 7.12 -11.45 4.19
CA HIS A 149 8.28 -10.56 4.12
C HIS A 149 9.37 -10.83 5.17
N ALA A 150 9.13 -11.69 6.15
CA ALA A 150 10.06 -11.97 7.27
C ALA A 150 11.53 -12.21 6.83
N ASN A 151 11.74 -13.05 5.80
CA ASN A 151 13.09 -13.41 5.33
C ASN A 151 13.67 -12.39 4.32
N LEU A 152 12.93 -11.34 3.96
CA LEU A 152 13.43 -10.29 3.06
C LEU A 152 14.20 -9.21 3.81
N HIS A 153 14.02 -9.11 5.14
CA HIS A 153 14.62 -8.07 5.99
C HIS A 153 14.53 -6.68 5.32
N ILE A 154 13.31 -6.23 5.01
CA ILE A 154 13.08 -4.92 4.41
C ILE A 154 13.22 -3.88 5.52
N GLY A 155 14.15 -2.92 5.39
CA GLY A 155 14.22 -1.81 6.34
C GLY A 155 13.24 -0.68 6.02
N GLY A 156 13.19 0.29 6.92
CA GLY A 156 12.24 1.42 6.83
C GLY A 156 12.38 2.25 5.56
N ALA A 157 13.61 2.56 5.12
CA ALA A 157 13.83 3.41 3.96
C ALA A 157 13.52 2.69 2.64
N THR A 158 13.82 1.39 2.55
CA THR A 158 13.42 0.57 1.39
C THR A 158 11.89 0.44 1.31
N PHE A 159 11.18 0.29 2.43
CA PHE A 159 9.71 0.31 2.44
C PHE A 159 9.13 1.67 2.02
N ASP A 160 9.76 2.77 2.47
CA ASP A 160 9.32 4.12 2.10
C ASP A 160 9.61 4.42 0.62
N ARG A 161 10.69 3.85 0.04
CA ARG A 161 10.98 3.87 -1.41
C ARG A 161 9.91 3.14 -2.21
N TYR A 162 9.58 1.90 -1.84
CA TYR A 162 8.45 1.14 -2.42
C TYR A 162 7.16 1.96 -2.38
N THR A 163 6.85 2.56 -1.22
CA THR A 163 5.64 3.37 -1.06
C THR A 163 5.61 4.58 -2.00
N ALA A 164 6.75 5.25 -2.22
CA ALA A 164 6.87 6.37 -3.15
C ALA A 164 6.72 5.96 -4.63
N ILE A 165 7.28 4.81 -5.03
CA ILE A 165 7.13 4.26 -6.39
C ILE A 165 5.68 3.85 -6.63
N ALA A 166 5.09 3.06 -5.73
CA ALA A 166 3.72 2.57 -5.82
C ALA A 166 2.70 3.73 -5.92
N THR A 167 2.83 4.75 -5.07
CA THR A 167 1.94 5.93 -5.11
C THR A 167 2.09 6.75 -6.39
N THR A 168 3.31 6.89 -6.91
CA THR A 168 3.56 7.53 -8.23
C THR A 168 2.93 6.72 -9.37
N ALA A 169 3.01 5.38 -9.31
CA ALA A 169 2.42 4.49 -10.31
C ALA A 169 0.88 4.57 -10.35
N VAL A 170 0.21 4.71 -9.21
CA VAL A 170 -1.25 4.93 -9.14
C VAL A 170 -1.67 6.20 -9.90
N VAL A 171 -0.93 7.30 -9.72
CA VAL A 171 -1.19 8.56 -10.44
C VAL A 171 -0.91 8.39 -11.94
N ALA A 172 0.23 7.79 -12.31
CA ALA A 172 0.62 7.56 -13.70
C ALA A 172 -0.35 6.63 -14.45
N ALA A 173 -0.99 5.67 -13.76
CA ALA A 173 -2.00 4.79 -14.32
C ALA A 173 -3.37 5.47 -14.57
N GLY A 174 -3.52 6.74 -14.19
CA GLY A 174 -4.73 7.53 -14.45
C GLY A 174 -5.88 7.26 -13.47
N PHE A 175 -5.59 6.85 -12.23
CA PHE A 175 -6.61 6.81 -11.17
C PHE A 175 -6.87 8.22 -10.66
N THR A 176 -7.93 8.85 -11.17
CA THR A 176 -8.28 10.27 -10.92
C THR A 176 -9.34 10.47 -9.83
N ASP A 177 -9.96 9.42 -9.31
CA ASP A 177 -10.87 9.53 -8.17
C ASP A 177 -10.08 9.93 -6.92
N PRO A 178 -10.44 11.05 -6.25
CA PRO A 178 -9.63 11.64 -5.18
C PRO A 178 -9.49 10.75 -3.94
N ASP A 179 -10.33 9.72 -3.78
CA ASP A 179 -10.28 8.82 -2.65
C ASP A 179 -9.35 7.61 -2.89
N VAL A 180 -8.91 7.34 -4.13
CA VAL A 180 -8.07 6.16 -4.47
C VAL A 180 -6.66 6.28 -3.90
N LEU A 181 -5.96 7.38 -4.19
CA LEU A 181 -4.57 7.55 -3.73
C LEU A 181 -4.47 7.60 -2.18
N PRO A 182 -5.34 8.33 -1.44
CA PRO A 182 -5.35 8.27 0.02
C PRO A 182 -5.67 6.89 0.58
N ALA A 183 -6.61 6.14 0.00
CA ALA A 183 -6.93 4.78 0.45
C ALA A 183 -5.76 3.82 0.22
N PHE A 184 -5.08 3.91 -0.91
CA PHE A 184 -3.90 3.09 -1.22
C PHE A 184 -2.70 3.44 -0.33
N ALA A 185 -2.41 4.73 -0.15
CA ALA A 185 -1.35 5.18 0.77
C ALA A 185 -1.65 4.79 2.23
N GLY A 186 -2.91 4.87 2.65
CA GLY A 186 -3.38 4.39 3.96
C GLY A 186 -3.21 2.89 4.14
N PHE A 187 -3.51 2.09 3.10
CA PHE A 187 -3.25 0.65 3.10
C PHE A 187 -1.76 0.33 3.24
N LEU A 188 -0.87 1.00 2.50
CA LEU A 188 0.58 0.82 2.65
C LEU A 188 1.06 1.21 4.05
N THR A 189 0.61 2.36 4.56
CA THR A 189 0.95 2.83 5.92
C THR A 189 0.54 1.83 7.00
N ALA A 190 -0.66 1.26 6.91
CA ALA A 190 -1.16 0.27 7.86
C ALA A 190 -0.30 -1.02 7.88
N ASN A 191 0.24 -1.41 6.73
CA ASN A 191 1.06 -2.62 6.61
C ASN A 191 2.55 -2.40 6.92
N ARG A 192 3.03 -1.15 7.02
CA ARG A 192 4.46 -0.84 7.28
C ARG A 192 5.02 -1.58 8.50
N SER A 193 4.25 -1.64 9.60
CA SER A 193 4.66 -2.32 10.84
C SER A 193 4.75 -3.85 10.75
N LEU A 194 4.21 -4.46 9.69
CA LEU A 194 4.25 -5.90 9.44
C LEU A 194 5.38 -6.31 8.48
N ILE A 195 6.04 -5.33 7.83
CA ILE A 195 6.95 -5.55 6.69
C ILE A 195 8.33 -4.93 6.97
N ALA A 196 8.34 -3.68 7.46
CA ALA A 196 9.57 -2.94 7.68
C ALA A 196 10.16 -3.29 9.05
N ASP A 197 11.34 -3.91 9.04
CA ASP A 197 12.17 -4.15 10.21
C ASP A 197 12.68 -2.80 10.77
N PRO A 198 12.26 -2.38 11.98
CA PRO A 198 12.69 -1.11 12.56
C PRO A 198 14.13 -1.13 13.08
N LEU A 199 14.76 -2.31 13.19
CA LEU A 199 16.14 -2.49 13.65
C LEU A 199 17.14 -2.54 12.49
N ARG A 200 16.66 -2.73 11.25
CA ARG A 200 17.52 -2.71 10.07
C ARG A 200 17.83 -1.28 9.64
N ILE A 201 19.11 -0.95 9.67
CA ILE A 201 19.64 0.29 9.08
C ILE A 201 19.88 0.04 7.60
N ASP A 202 19.07 0.65 6.74
CA ASP A 202 19.24 0.56 5.29
C ASP A 202 20.47 1.37 4.85
N ALA A 203 21.50 0.67 4.36
CA ALA A 203 22.68 1.27 3.76
C ALA A 203 22.47 1.66 2.27
N GLY A 204 21.24 1.64 1.77
CA GLY A 204 20.91 1.88 0.35
C GLY A 204 21.42 0.77 -0.58
N GLY A 205 21.35 -0.49 -0.13
CA GLY A 205 21.88 -1.65 -0.84
C GLY A 205 20.81 -2.48 -1.57
N PHE A 206 21.23 -3.15 -2.64
CA PHE A 206 20.44 -4.19 -3.30
C PHE A 206 20.18 -5.37 -2.35
N PHE A 207 19.09 -6.10 -2.56
CA PHE A 207 18.83 -7.36 -1.86
C PHE A 207 19.88 -8.41 -2.27
N ASP A 208 20.78 -8.72 -1.35
CA ASP A 208 21.57 -9.95 -1.37
C ASP A 208 20.79 -11.01 -0.58
N ALA A 209 20.36 -12.07 -1.27
CA ALA A 209 19.62 -13.18 -0.66
C ALA A 209 20.49 -14.01 0.32
N GLY A 210 21.80 -13.72 0.37
CA GLY A 210 22.80 -14.57 1.00
C GLY A 210 23.03 -15.86 0.22
N PRO A 211 24.03 -16.67 0.63
CA PRO A 211 23.98 -18.08 0.30
C PRO A 211 22.69 -18.66 0.90
N ALA A 212 21.94 -19.43 0.10
CA ALA A 212 20.76 -20.12 0.60
C ALA A 212 21.19 -21.17 1.63
N ASP A 213 21.15 -20.81 2.92
CA ASP A 213 21.41 -21.74 4.00
C ASP A 213 20.35 -22.84 3.96
N ALA A 214 20.81 -24.03 3.59
CA ALA A 214 19.98 -25.22 3.39
C ALA A 214 19.61 -25.85 4.75
N THR A 215 19.05 -25.07 5.66
CA THR A 215 18.30 -25.57 6.80
C THR A 215 16.87 -25.87 6.35
N PRO A 216 16.47 -27.14 6.19
CA PRO A 216 15.07 -27.45 6.00
C PRO A 216 14.31 -27.08 7.28
N ASP A 217 13.37 -26.15 7.19
CA ASP A 217 12.38 -25.96 8.24
C ASP A 217 11.62 -27.27 8.48
N GLY A 218 11.54 -27.67 9.74
CA GLY A 218 10.77 -28.80 10.21
C GLY A 218 10.75 -28.87 11.73
N PRO A 219 9.85 -29.68 12.33
CA PRO A 219 8.86 -30.55 11.67
C PRO A 219 7.56 -29.84 11.26
#